data_AF-A0A950P347-F1
#
_entry.id   AF-A0A950P347-F1
#
_cell.length_a   1.000
_cell.length_b   1.000
_cell.length_c   1.000
_cell.angle_alpha   90.00
_cell.angle_beta   90.00
_cell.angle_gamma   90.00
#
_symmetry.space_group_name_H-M   'P 1'
#
loop_
_entity.id
_entity.type
_entity.pdbx_description
1 polymer ?
#
loop_
_entity_poly.entity_id
_entity_poly.type
_entity_poly.pdbx_seq_one_letter_code
_entity_poly.pdbx_strand_id
1 'polypeptide(L)'
;MAGKDNVEVLAMFPSTLHVKTGTTVSFAMSPLTGETHTATFGPAGYLKPLADSFNGPIPSPTAIYPSSPPGTPLTLNPASHGNGFANTGALDEDVTTPLPPGAKITFTKPGTYHYQCLIHPFMRGTVVVTG
;
A
#
# COMPACT_ATOMS: atom_id res chain seq x y z
N MET A 1 -7.53 10.33 -6.97
CA MET A 1 -7.98 11.75 -6.83
C MET A 1 -9.07 12.00 -7.85
N ALA A 2 -10.27 12.41 -7.43
CA ALA A 2 -11.32 12.79 -8.38
C ALA A 2 -11.21 14.26 -8.84
N GLY A 3 -11.49 14.50 -10.11
CA GLY A 3 -11.67 15.82 -10.72
C GLY A 3 -13.12 16.34 -10.60
N LYS A 4 -13.36 17.56 -11.08
CA LYS A 4 -14.63 18.31 -10.96
C LYS A 4 -15.88 17.55 -11.47
N ASP A 5 -15.70 16.59 -12.37
CA ASP A 5 -16.76 15.77 -12.97
C ASP A 5 -16.71 14.29 -12.50
N ASN A 6 -16.13 14.03 -11.33
CA ASN A 6 -15.90 12.68 -10.76
C ASN A 6 -14.97 11.78 -11.59
N VAL A 7 -14.03 12.38 -12.33
CA VAL A 7 -12.97 11.63 -13.05
C VAL A 7 -11.84 11.29 -12.09
N GLU A 8 -11.57 10.01 -11.86
CA GLU A 8 -10.52 9.56 -10.94
C GLU A 8 -9.18 9.30 -11.64
N VAL A 9 -8.11 9.89 -11.09
CA VAL A 9 -6.72 9.51 -11.43
C VAL A 9 -6.26 8.40 -10.49
N LEU A 10 -6.01 7.24 -11.07
CA LEU A 10 -5.51 6.04 -10.39
C LEU A 10 -3.98 5.94 -10.54
N ALA A 11 -3.25 6.58 -9.64
CA ALA A 11 -1.79 6.54 -9.58
C ALA A 11 -1.24 6.78 -8.16
N MET A 12 0.02 6.42 -7.94
CA MET A 12 0.74 6.72 -6.70
C MET A 12 1.52 8.03 -6.84
N PHE A 13 1.36 8.94 -5.88
CA PHE A 13 2.03 10.25 -5.87
C PHE A 13 2.85 10.46 -4.59
N PRO A 14 4.10 10.96 -4.70
CA PRO A 14 4.91 10.94 -5.93
C PRO A 14 5.13 9.48 -6.39
N SER A 15 5.41 9.28 -7.69
CA SER A 15 5.67 7.93 -8.22
C SER A 15 6.98 7.33 -7.70
N THR A 16 7.93 8.17 -7.29
CA THR A 16 9.14 7.78 -6.57
C THR A 16 9.38 8.73 -5.40
N LEU A 17 9.63 8.17 -4.22
CA LEU A 17 9.98 8.91 -3.01
C LEU A 17 11.37 8.48 -2.53
N HIS A 18 12.23 9.44 -2.21
CA HIS A 18 13.55 9.18 -1.62
C HIS A 18 13.53 9.51 -0.13
N VAL A 19 14.01 8.58 0.70
CA VAL A 19 14.07 8.74 2.16
C VAL A 19 15.35 8.13 2.73
N LYS A 20 15.65 8.41 4.00
CA LYS A 20 16.75 7.74 4.73
C LYS A 20 16.26 6.51 5.47
N THR A 21 17.17 5.60 5.80
CA THR A 21 16.88 4.44 6.65
C THR A 21 16.30 4.90 7.99
N GLY A 22 15.30 4.17 8.49
CA GLY A 22 14.53 4.53 9.68
C GLY A 22 13.37 5.48 9.41
N THR A 23 13.21 6.00 8.19
CA THR A 23 12.08 6.88 7.87
C THR A 23 10.76 6.11 7.90
N THR A 24 9.77 6.71 8.58
CA THR A 24 8.37 6.30 8.51
C THR A 24 7.68 7.09 7.40
N VAL A 25 7.29 6.41 6.33
CA VAL A 25 6.52 6.99 5.22
C VAL A 25 5.04 6.86 5.52
N SER A 26 4.30 7.94 5.29
CA SER A 26 2.83 7.92 5.36
C SER A 26 2.26 7.68 3.98
N PHE A 27 1.42 6.66 3.85
CA PHE A 27 0.61 6.36 2.68
C PHE A 27 -0.80 6.85 3.00
N ALA A 28 -1.23 7.92 2.35
CA ALA A 28 -2.50 8.56 2.60
C ALA A 28 -3.35 8.55 1.34
N MET A 29 -4.65 8.37 1.52
CA MET A 29 -5.63 8.57 0.47
C MET A 29 -5.72 10.07 0.13
N SER A 30 -6.17 10.35 -1.09
CA SER A 30 -6.51 11.72 -1.45
C SER A 30 -7.91 12.01 -0.90
N PRO A 31 -8.15 13.15 -0.22
CA PRO A 31 -9.46 13.49 0.33
C PRO A 31 -10.60 13.57 -0.69
N LEU A 32 -10.26 13.57 -1.98
CA LEU A 32 -11.20 13.65 -3.10
C LEU A 32 -11.40 12.30 -3.80
N THR A 33 -10.89 11.20 -3.27
CA THR A 33 -10.99 9.88 -3.91
C THR A 33 -12.18 9.12 -3.33
N GLY A 34 -12.98 8.51 -4.20
CA GLY A 34 -14.06 7.58 -3.82
C GLY A 34 -13.64 6.10 -3.91
N GLU A 35 -12.37 5.85 -4.25
CA GLU A 35 -11.83 4.50 -4.45
C GLU A 35 -11.09 3.98 -3.22
N THR A 36 -11.06 2.65 -3.08
CA THR A 36 -10.27 1.96 -2.07
C THR A 36 -8.92 1.55 -2.65
N HIS A 37 -7.83 1.78 -1.91
CA HIS A 37 -6.49 1.42 -2.36
C HIS A 37 -5.69 0.69 -1.27
N THR A 38 -4.54 0.15 -1.68
CA THR A 38 -3.53 -0.41 -0.78
C THR A 38 -2.15 0.10 -1.21
N ALA A 39 -1.20 0.10 -0.29
CA ALA A 39 0.22 0.12 -0.65
C ALA A 39 0.84 -1.21 -0.20
N THR A 40 1.18 -2.05 -1.18
CA THR A 40 1.63 -3.40 -0.92
C THR A 40 2.99 -3.67 -1.55
N PHE A 41 3.92 -4.11 -0.72
CA PHE A 41 5.28 -4.51 -1.06
C PHE A 41 5.39 -6.03 -1.04
N GLY A 42 6.26 -6.59 -1.89
CA GLY A 42 6.57 -8.01 -1.90
C GLY A 42 6.91 -8.53 -3.30
N PRO A 43 7.30 -9.81 -3.42
CA PRO A 43 7.64 -10.41 -4.70
C PRO A 43 6.41 -10.47 -5.63
N ALA A 44 6.58 -10.17 -6.92
CA ALA A 44 5.47 -10.14 -7.87
C ALA A 44 4.66 -11.46 -7.92
N GLY A 45 5.35 -12.61 -7.83
CA GLY A 45 4.69 -13.93 -7.78
C GLY A 45 3.85 -14.16 -6.52
N TYR A 46 4.16 -13.46 -5.42
CA TYR A 46 3.36 -13.48 -4.20
C TYR A 46 2.19 -12.49 -4.27
N LEU A 47 2.40 -11.31 -4.84
CA LEU A 47 1.36 -10.27 -4.95
C LEU A 47 0.29 -10.60 -5.98
N LYS A 48 0.64 -11.29 -7.09
CA LYS A 48 -0.31 -11.62 -8.15
C LYS A 48 -1.56 -12.37 -7.66
N PRO A 49 -1.46 -13.52 -6.96
CA PRO A 49 -2.66 -14.22 -6.47
C PRO A 49 -3.45 -13.40 -5.44
N LEU A 50 -2.80 -12.53 -4.67
CA LEU A 50 -3.49 -11.63 -3.74
C LEU A 50 -4.31 -10.58 -4.50
N ALA A 51 -3.76 -9.98 -5.55
CA ALA A 51 -4.49 -9.07 -6.43
C ALA A 51 -5.63 -9.77 -7.17
N ASP A 52 -5.37 -10.96 -7.73
CA ASP A 52 -6.38 -11.74 -8.45
C ASP A 52 -7.58 -12.10 -7.56
N SER A 53 -7.39 -12.19 -6.24
CA SER A 53 -8.45 -12.51 -5.28
C SER A 53 -9.59 -11.48 -5.25
N PHE A 54 -9.35 -10.22 -5.65
CA PHE A 54 -10.40 -9.20 -5.76
C PHE A 54 -11.39 -9.46 -6.91
N ASN A 55 -11.06 -10.35 -7.85
CA ASN A 55 -12.01 -10.81 -8.89
C ASN A 55 -12.88 -11.99 -8.41
N GLY A 56 -12.61 -12.53 -7.23
CA GLY A 56 -13.37 -13.61 -6.61
C GLY A 56 -14.50 -13.10 -5.72
N PRO A 57 -15.36 -14.00 -5.21
CA PRO A 57 -16.46 -13.63 -4.32
C PRO A 57 -16.00 -13.11 -2.96
N ILE A 58 -14.79 -13.50 -2.54
CA ILE A 58 -14.19 -13.11 -1.26
C ILE A 58 -12.71 -12.83 -1.53
N PRO A 59 -12.24 -11.58 -1.38
CA PRO A 59 -10.83 -11.28 -1.51
C PRO A 59 -10.03 -11.88 -0.37
N SER A 60 -8.75 -12.15 -0.60
CA SER A 60 -7.85 -12.70 0.39
C SER A 60 -7.77 -11.76 1.61
N PRO A 61 -7.88 -12.27 2.86
CA PRO A 61 -7.67 -11.46 4.04
C PRO A 61 -6.28 -10.79 4.06
N THR A 62 -5.25 -11.44 3.51
CA THR A 62 -3.90 -10.88 3.37
C THR A 62 -3.84 -9.67 2.43
N ALA A 63 -4.78 -9.59 1.47
CA ALA A 63 -4.90 -8.46 0.56
C ALA A 63 -5.64 -7.27 1.18
N ILE A 64 -6.58 -7.53 2.11
CA ILE A 64 -7.44 -6.51 2.73
C ILE A 64 -6.88 -5.98 4.05
N TYR A 65 -6.29 -6.83 4.90
CA TYR A 65 -5.85 -6.42 6.23
C TYR A 65 -4.37 -5.98 6.27
N PRO A 66 -3.99 -5.09 7.21
CA PRO A 66 -2.60 -4.77 7.45
C PRO A 66 -1.78 -6.03 7.74
N SER A 67 -0.55 -6.10 7.22
CA SER A 67 0.32 -7.27 7.43
C SER A 67 0.91 -7.33 8.85
N SER A 68 0.78 -6.25 9.63
CA SER A 68 1.18 -6.20 11.04
C SER A 68 -0.05 -6.29 11.95
N PRO A 69 0.06 -6.90 13.15
CA PRO A 69 -1.01 -6.91 14.14
C PRO A 69 -1.50 -5.49 14.50
N PRO A 70 -2.80 -5.30 14.78
CA PRO A 70 -3.32 -4.02 15.24
C PRO A 70 -2.53 -3.46 16.42
N GLY A 71 -2.26 -2.15 16.38
CA GLY A 71 -1.48 -1.46 17.43
C GLY A 71 0.04 -1.64 17.35
N THR A 72 0.55 -2.43 16.40
CA THR A 72 2.00 -2.58 16.19
C THR A 72 2.47 -1.77 14.97
N PRO A 73 3.67 -1.18 15.01
CA PRO A 73 4.23 -0.50 13.84
C PRO A 73 4.39 -1.47 12.66
N LEU A 74 3.92 -1.05 11.48
CA LEU A 74 4.22 -1.75 10.24
C LEU A 74 5.64 -1.37 9.79
N THR A 75 6.53 -2.37 9.73
CA THR A 75 7.94 -2.18 9.37
C THR A 75 8.29 -3.00 8.14
N LEU A 76 9.18 -2.47 7.31
CA LEU A 76 9.59 -3.10 6.06
C LEU A 76 11.12 -3.16 5.94
N ASN A 77 11.60 -4.35 5.60
CA ASN A 77 12.91 -4.63 5.03
C ASN A 77 12.81 -5.89 4.15
N PRO A 78 13.88 -6.31 3.43
CA PRO A 78 13.81 -7.46 2.53
C PRO A 78 13.46 -8.81 3.18
N ALA A 79 13.53 -8.93 4.52
CA ALA A 79 13.17 -10.13 5.27
C ALA A 79 11.80 -10.03 5.96
N SER A 80 11.10 -8.90 5.89
CA SER A 80 9.76 -8.75 6.46
C SER A 80 8.84 -9.87 5.98
N HIS A 81 8.20 -10.56 6.94
CA HIS A 81 7.29 -11.68 6.68
C HIS A 81 7.92 -12.81 5.83
N GLY A 82 9.24 -12.93 5.86
CA GLY A 82 10.02 -13.97 5.17
C GLY A 82 10.35 -13.70 3.71
N ASN A 83 9.75 -12.67 3.09
CA ASN A 83 9.90 -12.40 1.65
C ASN A 83 9.87 -10.91 1.28
N GLY A 84 9.95 -10.01 2.26
CA GLY A 84 9.83 -8.57 2.05
C GLY A 84 8.39 -8.10 1.84
N PHE A 85 7.40 -8.89 2.28
CA PHE A 85 6.01 -8.49 2.19
C PHE A 85 5.65 -7.46 3.27
N ALA A 86 4.89 -6.45 2.86
CA ALA A 86 4.18 -5.56 3.77
C ALA A 86 2.93 -5.03 3.05
N ASN A 87 1.81 -4.97 3.74
CA ASN A 87 0.57 -4.41 3.22
C ASN A 87 0.01 -3.41 4.22
N THR A 88 -0.39 -2.23 3.75
CA THR A 88 -1.14 -1.26 4.56
C THR A 88 -2.51 -1.77 5.00
N GLY A 89 -3.05 -2.77 4.28
CA GLY A 89 -4.47 -3.04 4.25
C GLY A 89 -5.21 -2.07 3.33
N ALA A 90 -6.50 -2.30 3.16
CA ALA A 90 -7.40 -1.45 2.41
C ALA A 90 -7.58 -0.10 3.11
N LEU A 91 -7.49 0.97 2.32
CA LEU A 91 -7.60 2.37 2.74
C LEU A 91 -8.66 3.06 1.87
N ASP A 92 -9.50 3.89 2.46
CA ASP A 92 -10.45 4.77 1.76
C ASP A 92 -10.67 6.08 2.55
N GLU A 93 -11.40 7.03 1.98
CA GLU A 93 -11.83 8.26 2.67
C GLU A 93 -13.30 8.19 3.12
N ASP A 94 -13.96 7.05 2.96
CA ASP A 94 -15.39 6.92 3.26
C ASP A 94 -15.58 6.69 4.76
N VAL A 95 -15.97 7.77 5.46
CA VAL A 95 -16.22 7.77 6.91
C VAL A 95 -17.34 6.81 7.36
N THR A 96 -18.08 6.20 6.44
CA THR A 96 -19.08 5.18 6.74
C THR A 96 -18.51 3.75 6.77
N THR A 97 -17.26 3.56 6.34
CA THR A 97 -16.55 2.29 6.41
C THR A 97 -15.62 2.25 7.64
N PRO A 98 -15.15 1.07 8.06
CA PRO A 98 -14.14 0.95 9.10
C PRO A 98 -12.70 1.15 8.57
N LEU A 99 -12.51 1.45 7.28
CA LEU A 99 -11.18 1.56 6.69
C LEU A 99 -10.54 2.91 7.06
N PRO A 100 -9.24 2.95 7.37
CA PRO A 100 -8.57 4.20 7.67
C PRO A 100 -8.17 4.95 6.39
N PRO A 101 -8.08 6.29 6.43
CA PRO A 101 -7.64 7.13 5.28
C PRO A 101 -6.14 7.06 5.02
N GLY A 102 -5.39 6.35 5.85
CA GLY A 102 -3.97 6.20 5.65
C GLY A 102 -3.32 5.21 6.61
N ALA A 103 -2.11 4.82 6.26
CA ALA A 103 -1.26 3.96 7.05
C ALA A 103 0.19 4.43 6.99
N LYS A 104 1.02 3.91 7.88
CA LYS A 104 2.44 4.26 7.98
C LYS A 104 3.31 3.01 7.89
N ILE A 105 4.42 3.10 7.15
CA ILE A 105 5.41 2.02 7.05
C ILE A 105 6.79 2.59 7.37
N THR A 106 7.49 1.97 8.32
CA THR A 106 8.88 2.31 8.65
C THR A 106 9.86 1.43 7.87
N PHE A 107 10.73 2.06 7.08
CA PHE A 107 11.74 1.36 6.28
C PHE A 107 13.03 1.18 7.09
N THR A 108 13.40 -0.06 7.39
CA THR A 108 14.45 -0.37 8.38
C THR A 108 15.80 -0.75 7.77
N LYS A 109 15.88 -0.86 6.44
CA LYS A 109 17.14 -1.10 5.71
C LYS A 109 17.20 -0.27 4.42
N PRO A 110 18.39 0.16 3.96
CA PRO A 110 18.56 0.74 2.63
C PRO A 110 18.09 -0.22 1.53
N GLY A 111 17.65 0.34 0.41
CA GLY A 111 17.19 -0.43 -0.74
C GLY A 111 16.19 0.32 -1.60
N THR A 112 15.84 -0.27 -2.75
CA THR A 112 14.74 0.20 -3.58
C THR A 112 13.55 -0.73 -3.38
N TYR A 113 12.43 -0.17 -2.97
CA TYR A 113 11.22 -0.89 -2.63
C TYR A 113 10.11 -0.51 -3.60
N HIS A 114 9.72 -1.45 -4.45
CA HIS A 114 8.57 -1.29 -5.34
C HIS A 114 7.31 -1.74 -4.62
N TYR A 115 6.22 -1.00 -4.84
CA TYR A 115 4.90 -1.35 -4.33
C TYR A 115 3.83 -1.13 -5.38
N GLN A 116 2.70 -1.79 -5.16
CA GLN A 116 1.51 -1.62 -5.96
C GLN A 116 0.25 -1.61 -5.08
N CYS A 117 -0.83 -1.07 -5.62
CA CYS A 117 -2.16 -1.36 -5.10
C CYS A 117 -2.58 -2.77 -5.54
N LEU A 118 -3.17 -3.56 -4.64
CA LEU A 118 -3.68 -4.89 -5.01
C LEU A 118 -5.04 -4.83 -5.70
N ILE A 119 -5.83 -3.78 -5.47
CA ILE A 119 -7.14 -3.56 -6.10
C ILE A 119 -6.97 -3.05 -7.54
N HIS A 120 -5.98 -2.17 -7.76
CA HIS A 120 -5.58 -1.70 -9.08
C HIS A 120 -4.08 -1.97 -9.32
N PRO A 121 -3.69 -3.19 -9.75
CA PRO A 121 -2.28 -3.60 -9.87
C PRO A 121 -1.41 -2.77 -10.80
N PHE A 122 -2.01 -1.94 -11.66
CA PHE A 122 -1.29 -1.00 -12.51
C PHE A 122 -0.81 0.25 -11.74
N MET A 123 -1.43 0.59 -10.61
CA MET A 123 -0.95 1.66 -9.72
C MET A 123 0.30 1.21 -9.00
N ARG A 124 1.44 1.77 -9.39
CA ARG A 124 2.75 1.41 -8.85
C ARG A 124 3.48 2.64 -8.33
N GLY A 125 4.29 2.44 -7.31
CA GLY A 125 5.21 3.45 -6.82
C GLY A 125 6.52 2.82 -6.35
N THR A 126 7.49 3.69 -6.06
CA THR A 126 8.81 3.28 -5.58
C THR A 126 9.23 4.12 -4.38
N VAL A 127 9.77 3.45 -3.36
CA VAL A 127 10.47 4.12 -2.25
C VAL A 127 11.94 3.74 -2.34
N VAL A 128 12.81 4.73 -2.49
CA VAL A 128 14.27 4.57 -2.46
C VAL A 128 14.76 4.97 -1.08
N VAL A 129 15.35 4.03 -0.36
CA VAL A 129 15.85 4.22 1.00
C VAL A 129 17.38 4.24 0.98
N THR A 130 17.98 5.36 1.36
CA THR A 130 19.43 5.50 1.47
C THR A 130 19.92 5.23 2.89
N GLY A 131 21.24 4.98 3.03
CA GLY A 131 21.92 4.97 4.32
C GLY A 131 21.96 6.34 4.98
#